data_AF-A0A2H0GE99-F1
#
_entry.id   AF-A0A2H0GE99-F1
#
_cell.length_a   1.000
_cell.length_b   1.000
_cell.length_c   1.000
_cell.angle_alpha   90.00
_cell.angle_beta   90.00
_cell.angle_gamma   90.00
#
_symmetry.space_group_name_H-M   'P 1'
#
loop_
_entity.id
_entity.type
_entity.pdbx_description
1 polymer ?
#
loop_
_entity_poly.entity_id
_entity_poly.type
_entity_poly.pdbx_seq_one_letter_code
_entity_poly.pdbx_strand_id
1 'polypeptide(L)'
;MYIMKLEDLKLYQECLNLEADIWKIVNNWEGFNKDTIGKSFVIAADAISSNIAGGYGRYNFKDKKHYCYISRGFLLETKGWVIKSLERGLIEESTNNELIENIEKIHRMLNAYIRSIGRKKEDSTYSESNHTDDGDDNHGNSYTANADEFFSEEELSNA
;
A
#
# COMPACT_ATOMS: atom_id res chain seq x y z
N MET A 1 -17.38 2.22 -26.34
CA MET A 1 -16.53 2.76 -25.26
C MET A 1 -15.96 1.58 -24.50
N TYR A 2 -14.64 1.35 -24.57
CA TYR A 2 -14.00 0.27 -23.81
C TYR A 2 -13.98 0.70 -22.33
N ILE A 3 -14.80 0.06 -21.51
CA ILE A 3 -14.72 0.20 -20.06
C ILE A 3 -13.62 -0.77 -19.63
N MET A 4 -12.52 -0.23 -19.11
CA MET A 4 -11.49 -1.05 -18.47
C MET A 4 -12.14 -1.89 -17.38
N LYS A 5 -11.80 -3.16 -17.27
CA LYS A 5 -12.30 -4.01 -16.18
C LYS A 5 -11.38 -3.88 -14.96
N LEU A 6 -11.87 -4.25 -13.78
CA LEU A 6 -11.04 -4.28 -12.56
C LEU A 6 -9.87 -5.25 -12.73
N GLU A 7 -10.12 -6.38 -13.40
CA GLU A 7 -9.13 -7.41 -13.67
C GLU A 7 -8.00 -6.92 -14.59
N ASP A 8 -8.26 -5.89 -15.41
CA ASP A 8 -7.25 -5.27 -16.27
C ASP A 8 -6.36 -4.27 -15.49
N LEU A 9 -6.75 -3.88 -14.27
CA LEU A 9 -5.99 -2.95 -13.46
C LEU A 9 -4.74 -3.63 -12.91
N LYS A 10 -3.58 -3.31 -13.49
CA LYS A 10 -2.29 -3.90 -13.07
C LYS A 10 -2.01 -3.75 -11.58
N LEU A 11 -2.37 -2.62 -10.95
CA LEU A 11 -2.28 -2.45 -9.50
C LEU A 11 -3.06 -3.52 -8.74
N TYR A 12 -4.28 -3.82 -9.16
CA TYR A 12 -5.12 -4.83 -8.53
C TYR A 12 -4.48 -6.23 -8.65
N GLN A 13 -3.98 -6.58 -9.84
CA GLN A 13 -3.29 -7.86 -10.07
C GLN A 13 -2.03 -8.02 -9.20
N GLU A 14 -1.24 -6.95 -9.00
CA GLU A 14 -0.09 -7.02 -8.10
C GLU A 14 -0.49 -7.24 -6.64
N CYS A 15 -1.62 -6.66 -6.20
CA CYS A 15 -2.16 -6.93 -4.86
C CYS A 15 -2.60 -8.39 -4.72
N LEU A 16 -3.29 -8.95 -5.73
CA LEU A 16 -3.71 -10.36 -5.75
C LEU A 16 -2.51 -11.32 -5.70
N ASN A 17 -1.39 -10.97 -6.33
CA ASN A 17 -0.18 -11.78 -6.25
C ASN A 17 0.45 -11.74 -4.84
N LEU A 18 0.56 -10.55 -4.25
CA LEU A 18 1.10 -10.38 -2.90
C LEU A 18 0.27 -11.16 -1.86
N GLU A 19 -1.06 -11.03 -1.89
CA GLU A 19 -1.95 -11.71 -0.94
C GLU A 19 -1.90 -13.24 -1.12
N ALA A 20 -1.78 -13.73 -2.36
CA ALA A 20 -1.63 -15.16 -2.63
C ALA A 20 -0.32 -15.73 -2.07
N ASP A 21 0.78 -14.98 -2.14
CA ASP A 21 2.07 -15.41 -1.58
C ASP A 21 2.04 -15.39 -0.05
N ILE A 22 1.46 -14.35 0.56
CA ILE A 22 1.24 -14.27 2.01
C ILE A 22 0.36 -15.42 2.49
N TRP A 23 -0.74 -15.71 1.78
CA TRP A 23 -1.62 -16.85 2.08
C TRP A 23 -0.84 -18.16 2.12
N LYS A 24 -0.03 -18.46 1.10
CA LYS A 24 0.78 -19.69 1.05
C LYS A 24 1.73 -19.79 2.23
N ILE A 25 2.42 -18.69 2.58
CA ILE A 25 3.35 -18.63 3.71
C ILE A 25 2.63 -18.92 5.02
N VAL A 26 1.59 -18.14 5.32
CA VAL A 26 0.86 -18.21 6.58
C VAL A 26 0.09 -19.53 6.73
N ASN A 27 -0.40 -20.10 5.63
CA ASN A 27 -1.15 -21.35 5.70
C ASN A 27 -0.31 -22.52 6.25
N ASN A 28 1.02 -22.45 6.12
CA ASN A 28 1.96 -23.42 6.68
C ASN A 28 2.27 -23.21 8.18
N TRP A 29 1.83 -22.10 8.76
CA TRP A 29 2.00 -21.86 10.20
C TRP A 29 0.97 -22.66 11.00
N GLU A 30 1.27 -22.95 12.26
CA GLU A 30 0.39 -23.70 13.15
C GLU A 30 0.32 -23.08 14.56
N GLY A 31 -0.73 -23.45 15.29
CA GLY A 31 -0.94 -23.08 16.69
C GLY A 31 -0.80 -21.57 16.93
N PHE A 32 0.00 -21.23 17.94
CA PHE A 32 0.17 -19.86 18.43
C PHE A 32 0.56 -18.86 17.34
N ASN A 33 1.42 -19.23 16.39
CA ASN A 33 1.88 -18.33 15.33
C ASN A 33 0.75 -17.99 14.35
N LYS A 34 -0.01 -19.01 13.94
CA LYS A 34 -1.17 -18.82 13.04
C LYS A 34 -2.27 -18.01 13.72
N ASP A 35 -2.55 -18.30 14.99
CA ASP A 35 -3.65 -17.69 15.72
C ASP A 35 -3.40 -16.24 16.11
N THR A 36 -2.16 -15.88 16.40
CA THR A 36 -1.84 -14.53 16.90
C THR A 36 -1.49 -13.54 15.80
N ILE A 37 -0.73 -13.95 14.79
CA ILE A 37 -0.30 -13.04 13.71
C ILE A 37 -0.68 -13.52 12.33
N GLY A 38 -0.71 -14.84 12.09
CA GLY A 38 -1.03 -15.39 10.78
C GLY A 38 -2.39 -14.90 10.27
N LYS A 39 -3.44 -15.07 11.06
CA LYS A 39 -4.80 -14.62 10.70
C LYS A 39 -4.85 -13.12 10.39
N SER A 40 -4.30 -12.27 11.24
CA SER A 40 -4.29 -10.82 11.04
C SER A 40 -3.47 -10.40 9.81
N PHE A 41 -2.37 -11.10 9.54
CA PHE A 41 -1.53 -10.85 8.37
C PHE A 41 -2.28 -11.11 7.07
N VAL A 42 -2.96 -12.25 6.96
CA VAL A 42 -3.80 -12.57 5.78
C VAL A 42 -4.93 -11.55 5.63
N ILE A 43 -5.65 -11.23 6.72
CA ILE A 43 -6.74 -10.24 6.68
C ILE A 43 -6.25 -8.88 6.18
N ALA A 44 -5.10 -8.41 6.67
CA ALA A 44 -4.53 -7.13 6.25
C ALA A 44 -4.14 -7.17 4.76
N ALA A 45 -3.53 -8.25 4.28
CA ALA A 45 -3.15 -8.39 2.89
C ALA A 45 -4.36 -8.40 1.94
N ASP A 46 -5.35 -9.26 2.21
CA ASP A 46 -6.57 -9.40 1.40
C ASP A 46 -7.40 -8.11 1.39
N ALA A 47 -7.34 -7.33 2.46
CA ALA A 47 -8.05 -6.05 2.56
C ALA A 47 -7.53 -5.01 1.55
N ILE A 48 -6.29 -5.12 1.06
CA ILE A 48 -5.73 -4.17 0.09
C ILE A 48 -6.51 -4.25 -1.22
N SER A 49 -6.58 -5.44 -1.83
CA SER A 49 -7.27 -5.65 -3.10
C SER A 49 -8.79 -5.47 -2.93
N SER A 50 -9.35 -5.94 -1.81
CA SER A 50 -10.77 -5.78 -1.48
C SER A 50 -11.21 -4.32 -1.44
N ASN A 51 -10.41 -3.44 -0.83
CA ASN A 51 -10.72 -2.01 -0.80
C ASN A 51 -10.50 -1.34 -2.17
N ILE A 52 -9.48 -1.73 -2.93
CA ILE A 52 -9.30 -1.25 -4.32
C ILE A 52 -10.52 -1.59 -5.18
N ALA A 53 -11.01 -2.84 -5.11
CA ALA A 53 -12.21 -3.29 -5.80
C ALA A 53 -13.46 -2.52 -5.35
N GLY A 54 -13.64 -2.37 -4.03
CA GLY A 54 -14.73 -1.61 -3.43
C GLY A 54 -14.75 -0.15 -3.85
N GLY A 55 -13.56 0.47 -3.98
CA GLY A 55 -13.39 1.80 -4.53
C GLY A 55 -13.68 1.86 -6.02
N TYR A 56 -13.17 0.90 -6.81
CA TYR A 56 -13.33 0.85 -8.26
C TYR A 56 -14.80 0.95 -8.71
N GLY A 57 -15.69 0.25 -8.00
CA GLY A 57 -17.13 0.25 -8.25
C GLY A 57 -17.89 1.52 -7.81
N ARG A 58 -17.24 2.50 -7.16
CA ARG A 58 -17.90 3.74 -6.73
C ARG A 58 -18.10 4.70 -7.90
N TYR A 59 -19.12 5.55 -7.79
CA TYR A 59 -19.42 6.55 -8.82
C TYR A 59 -18.47 7.76 -8.75
N ASN A 60 -18.37 8.40 -7.58
CA ASN A 60 -17.64 9.65 -7.43
C ASN A 60 -16.15 9.45 -7.11
N PHE A 61 -15.32 10.43 -7.49
CA PHE A 61 -13.87 10.37 -7.30
C PHE A 61 -13.42 10.43 -5.84
N LYS A 62 -14.17 11.11 -4.97
CA LYS A 62 -13.84 11.24 -3.55
C LYS A 62 -13.89 9.88 -2.84
N ASP A 63 -14.94 9.12 -3.07
CA ASP A 63 -15.11 7.77 -2.52
C ASP A 63 -14.04 6.82 -3.09
N LYS A 64 -13.78 6.88 -4.40
CA LYS A 64 -12.69 6.09 -5.01
C LYS A 64 -11.35 6.32 -4.30
N LYS A 65 -10.98 7.58 -4.06
CA LYS A 65 -9.75 7.94 -3.34
C LYS A 65 -9.79 7.45 -1.88
N HIS A 66 -10.91 7.62 -1.19
CA HIS A 66 -11.07 7.17 0.19
C HIS A 66 -10.77 5.68 0.37
N TYR A 67 -11.34 4.82 -0.48
CA TYR A 67 -11.06 3.39 -0.47
C TYR A 67 -9.59 3.06 -0.78
N CYS A 68 -8.96 3.81 -1.70
CA CYS A 68 -7.53 3.64 -1.97
C CYS A 68 -6.65 4.06 -0.78
N TYR A 69 -7.05 5.06 0.01
CA TYR A 69 -6.34 5.42 1.24
C TYR A 69 -6.46 4.35 2.32
N ILE A 70 -7.63 3.71 2.45
CA ILE A 70 -7.80 2.53 3.33
C ILE A 70 -6.86 1.40 2.87
N SER A 71 -6.82 1.14 1.56
CA SER A 71 -5.91 0.14 0.97
C SER A 71 -4.44 0.44 1.31
N ARG A 72 -4.05 1.71 1.31
CA ARG A 72 -2.68 2.15 1.67
C ARG A 72 -2.39 1.90 3.15
N GLY A 73 -3.37 2.10 4.04
CA GLY A 73 -3.25 1.74 5.45
C GLY A 73 -2.97 0.25 5.65
N PHE A 74 -3.78 -0.60 5.04
CA PHE A 74 -3.60 -2.06 5.09
C PHE A 74 -2.29 -2.53 4.45
N LEU A 75 -1.79 -1.85 3.41
CA LEU A 75 -0.49 -2.14 2.82
C LEU A 75 0.66 -1.91 3.81
N LEU A 76 0.61 -0.83 4.60
CA LEU A 76 1.60 -0.56 5.64
C LEU A 76 1.46 -1.50 6.84
N GLU A 77 0.23 -1.89 7.18
CA GLU A 77 0.00 -2.91 8.21
C GLU A 77 0.59 -4.27 7.78
N THR A 78 0.36 -4.66 6.52
CA THR A 78 0.95 -5.85 5.89
C THR A 78 2.48 -5.81 5.95
N LYS A 79 3.10 -4.66 5.68
CA LYS A 79 4.55 -4.45 5.87
C LYS A 79 4.99 -4.71 7.30
N GLY A 80 4.25 -4.20 8.29
CA GLY A 80 4.52 -4.44 9.70
C GLY A 80 4.44 -5.93 10.07
N TRP A 81 3.50 -6.68 9.47
CA TRP A 81 3.41 -8.12 9.67
C TRP A 81 4.57 -8.89 9.05
N VAL A 82 5.05 -8.50 7.86
CA VAL A 82 6.27 -9.07 7.25
C VAL A 82 7.47 -8.91 8.19
N ILE A 83 7.71 -7.69 8.70
CA ILE A 83 8.83 -7.39 9.61
C ILE A 83 8.74 -8.24 10.89
N LYS A 84 7.57 -8.26 11.55
CA LYS A 84 7.36 -9.07 12.75
C LYS A 84 7.56 -10.57 12.51
N SER A 85 7.22 -11.04 11.30
CA SER A 85 7.38 -12.45 10.94
C SER A 85 8.85 -12.82 10.82
N LEU A 86 9.68 -11.94 10.27
CA LEU A 86 11.13 -12.11 10.24
C LEU A 86 11.71 -12.08 11.66
N GLU A 87 11.37 -11.07 12.48
CA GLU A 87 11.85 -10.94 13.86
C GLU A 87 11.54 -12.18 14.73
N ARG A 88 10.44 -12.87 14.42
CA ARG A 88 9.99 -14.09 15.13
C ARG A 88 10.49 -15.38 14.51
N GLY A 89 11.31 -15.32 13.46
CA GLY A 89 11.84 -16.50 12.76
C GLY A 89 10.78 -17.32 12.03
N LEU A 90 9.69 -16.69 11.58
CA LEU A 90 8.60 -17.37 10.85
C LEU A 90 8.79 -17.35 9.33
N ILE A 91 9.67 -16.48 8.85
CA ILE A 91 10.12 -16.38 7.47
C ILE A 91 11.62 -16.11 7.43
N GLU A 92 12.26 -16.54 6.35
CA GLU A 92 13.67 -16.25 6.08
C GLU A 92 13.87 -14.81 5.57
N GLU A 93 15.10 -14.32 5.68
CA GLU A 93 15.47 -12.97 5.23
C GLU A 93 15.21 -12.76 3.73
N SER A 94 15.45 -13.78 2.89
CA SER A 94 15.15 -13.72 1.46
C SER A 94 13.66 -13.49 1.19
N THR A 95 12.78 -14.24 1.86
CA THR A 95 11.33 -14.09 1.77
C THR A 95 10.88 -12.71 2.26
N ASN A 96 11.46 -12.22 3.36
CA ASN A 96 11.20 -10.86 3.83
C ASN A 96 11.55 -9.82 2.74
N ASN A 97 12.73 -9.92 2.15
CA ASN A 97 13.21 -8.96 1.15
C ASN A 97 12.31 -8.94 -0.10
N GLU A 98 11.90 -10.11 -0.59
CA GLU A 98 10.97 -10.24 -1.72
C GLU A 98 9.60 -9.61 -1.40
N LEU A 99 9.04 -9.88 -0.22
CA LEU A 99 7.74 -9.31 0.18
C LEU A 99 7.81 -7.80 0.35
N ILE A 100 8.89 -7.27 0.95
CA ILE A 100 9.10 -5.83 1.10
C ILE A 100 9.22 -5.15 -0.27
N GLU A 101 9.95 -5.73 -1.22
CA GLU A 101 10.06 -5.19 -2.57
C GLU A 101 8.69 -5.09 -3.26
N ASN A 102 7.89 -6.17 -3.16
CA ASN A 102 6.53 -6.20 -3.71
C ASN A 102 5.62 -5.17 -3.05
N ILE A 103 5.69 -5.02 -1.73
CA ILE A 103 4.92 -4.02 -0.98
C ILE A 103 5.29 -2.60 -1.45
N GLU A 104 6.57 -2.28 -1.57
CA GLU A 104 7.03 -0.95 -2.01
C GLU A 104 6.63 -0.66 -3.47
N LYS A 105 6.68 -1.67 -4.34
CA LYS A 105 6.15 -1.58 -5.70
C LYS A 105 4.65 -1.25 -5.70
N ILE A 106 3.84 -1.99 -4.95
CA ILE A 106 2.40 -1.74 -4.83
C ILE A 106 2.15 -0.37 -4.24
N HIS A 107 2.93 0.08 -3.26
CA HIS A 107 2.78 1.39 -2.64
C HIS A 107 2.95 2.52 -3.66
N ARG A 108 4.00 2.44 -4.50
CA ARG A 108 4.21 3.41 -5.60
C ARG A 108 3.06 3.40 -6.60
N MET A 109 2.61 2.22 -7.01
CA MET A 109 1.49 2.05 -7.96
C MET A 109 0.18 2.61 -7.39
N LEU A 110 -0.12 2.32 -6.12
CA LEU A 110 -1.32 2.80 -5.43
C LEU A 110 -1.32 4.32 -5.31
N ASN A 111 -0.19 4.93 -4.95
CA ASN A 111 -0.05 6.38 -4.90
C ASN A 111 -0.22 7.02 -6.29
N ALA A 112 0.33 6.41 -7.34
CA ALA A 112 0.11 6.87 -8.71
C ALA A 112 -1.36 6.77 -9.13
N TYR A 113 -2.03 5.67 -8.78
CA TYR A 113 -3.45 5.46 -9.04
C TYR A 113 -4.31 6.50 -8.32
N ILE A 114 -4.09 6.73 -7.02
CA ILE A 114 -4.77 7.77 -6.24
C ILE A 114 -4.66 9.14 -6.90
N ARG A 115 -3.45 9.54 -7.32
CA ARG A 115 -3.24 10.82 -8.03
C ARG A 115 -3.99 10.86 -9.35
N SER A 116 -4.07 9.75 -10.09
CA SER A 116 -4.77 9.70 -11.39
C SER A 116 -6.29 9.91 -11.29
N ILE A 117 -6.90 9.58 -10.15
CA ILE A 117 -8.35 9.68 -9.97
C ILE A 117 -8.80 11.15 -10.01
N GLY A 118 -9.67 11.46 -10.96
CA GLY A 118 -10.24 12.80 -11.14
C GLY A 118 -9.36 13.78 -11.92
N ARG A 119 -8.18 13.36 -12.40
CA ARG A 119 -7.40 14.17 -13.34
C ARG A 119 -8.07 14.16 -14.72
N LYS A 120 -8.25 15.35 -15.30
CA LYS A 120 -8.65 15.47 -16.71
C LYS A 120 -7.48 14.98 -17.56
N LYS A 121 -7.78 14.19 -18.59
CA LYS A 121 -6.77 13.81 -19.58
C LYS A 121 -6.46 15.07 -20.37
N GLU A 122 -5.30 15.67 -20.18
CA GLU A 122 -4.84 16.74 -21.07
C GLU A 122 -4.57 16.09 -22.43
N ASP A 123 -5.29 16.55 -23.45
CA ASP A 123 -4.98 16.21 -24.84
C ASP A 123 -3.58 16.75 -25.14
N SER A 124 -2.63 15.86 -25.34
CA SER A 124 -1.24 16.18 -25.66
C SER A 124 -1.16 16.97 -26.97
N THR A 125 -1.26 18.29 -26.87
CA THR A 125 -0.90 19.22 -27.93
C THR A 125 0.19 20.11 -27.34
N TYR A 126 1.36 20.09 -27.95
CA TYR A 126 2.54 20.82 -27.50
C TYR A 126 2.26 22.31 -27.29
N SER A 127 2.48 22.81 -26.08
CA SER A 127 2.97 24.16 -25.84
C SER A 127 3.57 24.28 -24.44
N GLU A 128 4.84 24.69 -24.37
CA GLU A 128 5.45 25.24 -23.18
C GLU A 128 4.66 26.49 -22.73
N SER A 129 4.14 26.47 -21.51
CA SER A 129 3.96 27.68 -20.71
C SER A 129 3.73 27.29 -19.25
N ASN A 130 4.57 27.84 -18.37
CA ASN A 130 4.41 27.82 -16.93
C ASN A 130 3.03 28.38 -16.54
N HIS A 131 2.21 27.57 -15.88
CA HIS A 131 1.16 28.08 -15.01
C HIS A 131 1.02 27.20 -13.78
N THR A 132 1.38 27.80 -12.64
CA THR A 132 0.91 27.47 -11.31
C THR A 132 -0.55 27.89 -11.19
N ASP A 133 -1.45 26.97 -10.84
CA ASP A 133 -2.62 27.33 -10.05
C ASP A 133 -3.02 26.15 -9.15
N ASP A 134 -3.21 26.54 -7.90
CA ASP A 134 -3.30 25.71 -6.72
C ASP A 134 -4.74 25.23 -6.50
N GLY A 135 -4.86 23.96 -6.10
CA GLY A 135 -6.12 23.34 -5.74
C GLY A 135 -5.93 22.25 -4.70
N ASP A 136 -5.25 22.61 -3.60
CA ASP A 136 -5.07 21.82 -2.37
C ASP A 136 -4.30 20.49 -2.54
N ASP A 137 -3.07 20.65 -3.03
CA ASP A 137 -1.99 19.67 -2.82
C ASP A 137 -1.12 20.17 -1.65
N ASN A 138 -1.47 19.86 -0.40
CA ASN A 138 -0.40 19.69 0.58
C ASN A 138 -0.69 18.73 1.75
N HIS A 139 0.22 17.76 1.85
CA HIS A 139 0.49 16.85 2.97
C HIS A 139 -0.53 15.74 3.31
N GLY A 140 -0.86 14.93 2.32
CA GLY A 140 -1.26 13.53 2.54
C GLY A 140 -0.06 12.62 2.89
N ASN A 141 0.55 12.87 4.05
CA ASN A 141 1.69 12.20 4.70
C ASN A 141 3.01 12.17 3.90
N SER A 142 3.71 13.30 3.84
CA SER A 142 5.17 13.28 3.93
C SER A 142 5.50 13.10 5.42
N TYR A 143 5.66 11.84 5.86
CA TYR A 143 5.98 11.42 7.23
C TYR A 143 5.84 12.48 8.33
N THR A 144 4.75 12.50 9.08
CA THR A 144 4.75 13.25 10.35
C THR A 144 4.92 12.31 11.51
N ALA A 145 6.18 11.94 11.75
CA ALA A 145 6.76 12.01 13.08
C ALA A 145 8.26 12.33 12.93
N ASN A 146 8.71 13.44 13.51
CA ASN A 146 10.12 13.82 13.55
C ASN A 146 10.89 12.91 14.52
N ALA A 147 12.20 12.74 14.36
CA ALA A 147 13.03 11.81 15.14
C ALA A 147 12.95 12.03 16.66
N ASP A 148 12.73 13.28 17.05
CA ASP A 148 12.56 13.75 18.43
C ASP A 148 11.26 13.22 19.08
N GLU A 149 10.37 12.59 18.31
CA GLU A 149 9.13 11.98 18.79
C GLU A 149 9.30 10.51 19.25
N PHE A 150 10.46 9.88 19.01
CA PHE A 150 10.68 8.45 19.30
C PHE A 150 11.92 8.11 20.15
N PHE A 151 12.87 9.02 20.35
CA PHE A 151 14.13 8.75 21.06
C PHE A 151 14.54 9.88 21.99
N SER A 152 15.33 9.58 23.03
CA SER A 152 15.94 10.59 23.89
C SER A 152 17.23 11.15 23.29
N GLU A 153 17.61 12.38 23.65
CA GLU A 153 18.82 13.04 23.12
C GLU A 153 20.13 12.28 23.44
N GLU A 154 20.18 11.48 24.52
CA GLU A 154 21.33 10.62 24.84
C GLU A 154 21.47 9.41 23.90
N GLU A 155 20.36 8.83 23.42
CA GLU A 155 20.35 7.71 22.47
C GLU A 155 20.77 8.12 21.07
N LEU A 156 20.54 9.39 20.70
CA LEU A 156 20.94 9.95 19.40
C LEU A 156 22.42 10.34 19.34
N SER A 157 23.09 10.56 20.48
CA SER A 157 24.47 11.07 20.54
C SER A 157 25.54 10.01 20.82
N ASN A 158 25.17 8.86 21.41
CA ASN A 158 26.07 7.71 21.64
C ASN A 158 25.90 6.58 20.60
N ALA A 159 25.18 6.81 19.51
CA ALA A 159 25.00 5.90 18.37
C ALA A 159 25.83 6.31 17.13
#